data_AF-A0A9E1GQQ5-F1
#
_entry.id   AF-A0A9E1GQQ5-F1
#
_cell.length_a   1.000
_cell.length_b   1.000
_cell.length_c   1.000
_cell.angle_alpha   90.00
_cell.angle_beta   90.00
_cell.angle_gamma   90.00
#
_symmetry.space_group_name_H-M   'P 1'
#
loop_
_entity.id
_entity.type
_entity.pdbx_description
1 polymer ?
#
loop_
_entity_poly.entity_id
_entity_poly.type
_entity_poly.pdbx_seq_one_letter_code
_entity_poly.pdbx_strand_id
1 'polypeptide(L)'
;MADISTILKNNGSIKQPKEKGNYEVTMIHYSQIKPSKMQFYRQEDIEEQADAIELAGGIMQPLVVRQQDADQYELLAGHRRLEAVKRLVEERKLTQYAMVPCHVEQANDWRAEYLLITTNGYREKTGYEKMLEVQRLSEIIPHLPGGEELKGRALRGRIAKELKTGETSVQNYNYIYNHLCSDGMEAFKAGEIKTAVANELAHLDEEDQKILLRSKGLTSAVIAEYTKNKSCQILTQRPELEKKDTQQNIPVSNFDTQKDCFSEESTNEHGKEATANEKEMGSEEEIARKMIARYVKWAPERMKEVIAICNTCDTNKERAQRIQKYLAPNGYSGGGSGDFDFCFRGYANGMSFELDKNRLSMSYIKFVKHLEDMFGPFATSKSAEAEDKNANPVTDKENEDTNSCEEKLIQKPTKAEQVDILRAIIDENQETIQTMEDYWSRHMPQELWKHQLMLQAAEKLLNELQSDECSGED
;
A
#
# COMPACT_ATOMS: atom_id res chain seq x y z
N MET A 1 23.24 32.08 24.91
CA MET A 1 23.63 31.62 23.57
C MET A 1 24.91 30.82 23.72
N ALA A 2 24.86 29.50 23.59
CA ALA A 2 26.04 28.65 23.71
C ALA A 2 26.87 28.75 22.42
N ASP A 3 28.17 28.95 22.58
CA ASP A 3 29.14 29.26 21.53
C ASP A 3 29.39 28.04 20.62
N ILE A 4 29.05 28.18 19.33
CA ILE A 4 29.15 27.18 18.26
C ILE A 4 30.58 26.62 18.13
N SER A 5 31.58 27.40 18.54
CA SER A 5 33.00 27.00 18.61
C SER A 5 33.26 25.75 19.45
N THR A 6 32.42 25.49 20.46
CA THR A 6 32.61 24.39 21.42
C THR A 6 32.16 23.04 20.86
N ILE A 7 31.19 23.05 19.92
CA ILE A 7 30.65 21.82 19.31
C ILE A 7 31.61 21.25 18.26
N LEU A 8 32.44 22.09 17.64
CA LEU A 8 33.35 21.66 16.56
C LEU A 8 34.62 20.95 17.04
N LYS A 9 34.93 20.94 18.35
CA LYS A 9 36.20 20.40 18.86
C LYS A 9 36.16 18.94 19.31
N ASN A 10 34.97 18.33 19.39
CA ASN A 10 34.82 16.91 19.76
C ASN A 10 34.21 16.13 18.60
N ASN A 11 35.04 15.71 17.64
CA ASN A 11 34.71 14.60 16.74
C ASN A 11 35.99 13.83 16.41
N GLY A 12 36.10 12.64 17.01
CA GLY A 12 37.15 11.68 16.71
C GLY A 12 37.21 11.37 15.22
N SER A 13 38.43 11.33 14.70
CA SER A 13 38.88 10.77 13.42
C SER A 13 37.79 10.44 12.40
N ILE A 14 37.11 11.47 11.88
CA ILE A 14 36.34 11.36 10.64
C ILE A 14 37.38 11.24 9.52
N LYS A 15 37.48 10.05 8.92
CA LYS A 15 38.26 9.86 7.68
C LYS A 15 37.71 10.85 6.65
N GLN A 16 38.54 11.83 6.29
CA GLN A 16 38.24 12.81 5.25
C GLN A 16 37.83 12.08 3.96
N PRO A 17 36.73 12.46 3.31
CA PRO A 17 36.40 11.92 2.00
C PRO A 17 37.52 12.28 1.01
N LYS A 18 37.95 11.30 0.19
CA LYS A 18 38.95 11.50 -0.87
C LYS A 18 38.53 12.69 -1.75
N GLU A 19 39.48 13.56 -2.06
CA GLU A 19 39.28 14.77 -2.88
C GLU A 19 38.49 14.44 -4.15
N LYS A 20 37.36 15.13 -4.36
CA LYS A 20 36.60 15.06 -5.62
C LYS A 20 37.47 15.68 -6.71
N GLY A 21 37.68 14.95 -7.80
CA GLY A 21 38.26 15.51 -9.02
C GLY A 21 37.51 16.78 -9.46
N ASN A 22 38.24 17.70 -10.09
CA ASN A 22 37.70 18.97 -10.57
C ASN A 22 36.54 18.70 -11.54
N TYR A 23 35.42 19.45 -11.43
CA TYR A 23 34.32 19.35 -12.39
C TYR A 23 34.75 19.99 -13.71
N GLU A 24 35.35 19.19 -14.59
CA GLU A 24 35.86 19.64 -15.88
C GLU A 24 34.80 19.50 -16.98
N VAL A 25 34.64 20.55 -17.79
CA VAL A 25 33.71 20.59 -18.91
C VAL A 25 34.51 20.69 -20.20
N THR A 26 34.28 19.75 -21.09
CA THR A 26 34.91 19.65 -22.41
C THR A 26 33.88 19.82 -23.51
N MET A 27 34.25 20.48 -24.61
CA MET A 27 33.37 20.63 -25.77
C MET A 27 33.52 19.40 -26.68
N ILE A 28 32.45 18.62 -26.84
CA ILE A 28 32.43 17.39 -27.64
C ILE A 28 31.45 17.57 -28.79
N HIS A 29 31.83 17.10 -29.98
CA HIS A 29 30.94 17.16 -31.13
C HIS A 29 29.76 16.19 -30.94
N TYR A 30 28.52 16.64 -31.17
CA TYR A 30 27.32 15.85 -30.87
C TYR A 30 27.29 14.47 -31.55
N SER A 31 27.89 14.33 -32.75
CA SER A 31 27.94 13.05 -33.49
C SER A 31 28.78 11.95 -32.82
N GLN A 32 29.69 12.33 -31.92
CA GLN A 32 30.50 11.41 -31.12
C GLN A 32 29.75 10.89 -29.88
N ILE A 33 28.61 11.50 -29.56
CA ILE A 33 27.82 11.18 -28.37
C ILE A 33 26.67 10.25 -28.77
N LYS A 34 26.67 9.04 -28.21
CA LYS A 34 25.62 8.04 -28.40
C LYS A 34 24.71 8.00 -27.17
N PRO A 35 23.38 7.89 -27.35
CA PRO A 35 22.48 7.66 -26.23
C PRO A 35 22.79 6.33 -25.55
N SER A 36 22.54 6.24 -24.25
CA SER A 36 22.75 4.97 -23.52
C SER A 36 21.80 3.88 -24.01
N LYS A 37 22.29 2.64 -24.04
CA LYS A 37 21.47 1.46 -24.35
C LYS A 37 20.35 1.24 -23.32
N MET A 38 20.52 1.77 -22.11
CA MET A 38 19.56 1.62 -21.00
C MET A 38 18.60 2.81 -20.89
N GLN A 39 18.54 3.69 -21.90
CA GLN A 39 17.58 4.80 -21.92
C GLN A 39 16.17 4.28 -22.27
N PHE A 40 15.33 4.08 -21.25
CA PHE A 40 13.93 3.64 -21.41
C PHE A 40 12.89 4.74 -21.16
N TYR A 41 13.32 5.97 -20.84
CA TYR A 41 12.41 7.09 -20.58
C TYR A 41 11.86 7.72 -21.86
N ARG A 42 10.60 8.14 -21.83
CA ARG A 42 9.96 8.89 -22.92
C ARG A 42 10.70 10.20 -23.21
N GLN A 43 10.83 10.57 -24.47
CA GLN A 43 11.42 11.84 -24.88
C GLN A 43 10.30 12.74 -25.43
N GLU A 44 9.90 13.72 -24.62
CA GLU A 44 8.79 14.65 -24.92
C GLU A 44 9.36 16.07 -24.99
N ASP A 45 8.61 16.97 -25.63
CA ASP A 45 8.90 18.41 -25.80
C ASP A 45 10.33 18.70 -26.28
N ILE A 46 10.83 17.91 -27.23
CA ILE A 46 12.16 18.12 -27.81
C ILE A 46 12.22 19.43 -28.61
N GLU A 47 11.12 19.82 -29.25
CA GLU A 47 11.02 21.09 -29.98
C GLU A 47 11.13 22.28 -29.02
N GLU A 48 10.36 22.28 -27.93
CA GLU A 48 10.42 23.32 -26.90
C GLU A 48 11.81 23.40 -26.26
N GLN A 49 12.44 22.24 -26.03
CA GLN A 49 13.81 22.16 -25.54
C GLN A 49 14.80 22.78 -26.54
N ALA A 50 14.59 22.60 -27.85
CA ALA A 50 15.41 23.20 -28.90
C ALA A 50 15.23 24.73 -28.94
N ASP A 51 13.99 25.23 -28.88
CA ASP A 51 13.70 26.66 -28.81
C ASP A 51 14.33 27.31 -27.58
N ALA A 52 14.27 26.65 -26.42
CA ALA A 52 14.89 27.13 -25.20
C ALA A 52 16.42 27.20 -25.29
N ILE A 53 17.06 26.20 -25.93
CA ILE A 53 18.51 26.20 -26.16
C ILE A 53 18.90 27.33 -27.13
N GLU A 54 18.11 27.53 -28.20
CA GLU A 54 18.36 28.58 -29.18
C GLU A 54 18.23 29.97 -28.54
N LEU A 55 17.16 30.21 -27.76
CA LEU A 55 16.94 31.46 -27.06
C LEU A 55 18.01 31.75 -26.00
N ALA A 56 18.50 30.71 -25.30
CA ALA A 56 19.59 30.82 -24.35
C ALA A 56 20.97 31.00 -25.01
N GLY A 57 21.07 30.81 -26.34
CA GLY A 57 22.32 30.85 -27.09
C GLY A 57 23.23 29.64 -26.85
N GLY A 58 22.71 28.54 -26.33
CA GLY A 58 23.46 27.31 -26.08
C GLY A 58 22.97 26.49 -24.89
N ILE A 59 23.67 25.40 -24.62
CA ILE A 59 23.38 24.53 -23.48
C ILE A 59 24.02 25.11 -22.21
N MET A 60 23.20 25.54 -21.26
CA MET A 60 23.66 26.11 -19.98
C MET A 60 24.16 25.06 -18.98
N GLN A 61 23.47 23.92 -18.92
CA GLN A 61 23.88 22.80 -18.07
C GLN A 61 24.60 21.77 -18.93
N PRO A 62 25.86 21.42 -18.68
CA PRO A 62 26.58 20.43 -19.48
C PRO A 62 25.90 19.06 -19.49
N LEU A 63 26.10 18.30 -20.57
CA LEU A 63 25.75 16.88 -20.60
C LEU A 63 26.70 16.09 -19.71
N VAL A 64 26.26 14.94 -19.21
CA VAL A 64 27.17 14.01 -18.50
C VAL A 64 27.36 12.80 -19.40
N VAL A 65 28.61 12.52 -19.75
CA VAL A 65 28.98 11.42 -20.63
C VAL A 65 30.05 10.56 -19.99
N ARG A 66 30.20 9.32 -20.44
CA ARG A 66 31.39 8.50 -20.18
C ARG A 66 32.07 8.15 -21.50
N GLN A 67 33.39 8.07 -21.47
CA GLN A 67 34.16 7.61 -22.62
C GLN A 67 34.00 6.09 -22.78
N GLN A 68 33.57 5.63 -23.96
CA GLN A 68 33.50 4.21 -24.30
C GLN A 68 34.71 3.77 -25.13
N ASP A 69 35.04 4.54 -26.17
CA ASP A 69 36.20 4.34 -27.05
C ASP A 69 36.95 5.68 -27.24
N ALA A 70 38.01 5.69 -28.04
CA ALA A 70 38.85 6.88 -28.27
C ALA A 70 38.04 8.14 -28.65
N ASP A 71 37.07 8.00 -29.56
CA ASP A 71 36.24 9.10 -30.09
C ASP A 71 34.73 8.83 -29.95
N GLN A 72 34.32 7.95 -29.04
CA GLN A 72 32.90 7.66 -28.79
C GLN A 72 32.56 7.78 -27.31
N TYR A 73 31.48 8.51 -27.04
CA TYR A 73 30.99 8.80 -25.71
C TYR A 73 29.58 8.27 -25.54
N GLU A 74 29.29 7.68 -24.39
CA GLU A 74 27.93 7.31 -24.00
C GLU A 74 27.33 8.40 -23.11
N LEU A 75 26.11 8.80 -23.45
CA LEU A 75 25.37 9.78 -22.68
C LEU A 75 24.77 9.16 -21.42
N LEU A 76 25.16 9.69 -20.26
CA LEU A 76 24.61 9.31 -18.96
C LEU A 76 23.45 10.22 -18.53
N ALA A 77 23.56 11.52 -18.81
CA ALA A 77 22.51 12.49 -18.48
C ALA A 77 22.39 13.61 -19.53
N GLY A 78 21.16 14.08 -19.75
CA GLY A 78 20.85 15.15 -20.70
C GLY A 78 20.37 14.67 -22.08
N HIS A 79 19.71 13.51 -22.15
CA HIS A 79 19.16 12.92 -23.38
C HIS A 79 18.30 13.91 -24.19
N ARG A 80 17.37 14.63 -23.54
CA ARG A 80 16.53 15.65 -24.20
C ARG A 80 17.35 16.80 -24.79
N ARG A 81 18.40 17.24 -24.10
CA ARG A 81 19.30 18.31 -24.57
C ARG A 81 20.12 17.87 -25.78
N LEU A 82 20.65 16.64 -25.78
CA LEU A 82 21.36 16.11 -26.94
C LEU A 82 20.43 16.01 -28.16
N GLU A 83 19.21 15.51 -27.98
CA GLU A 83 18.26 15.35 -29.07
C GLU A 83 17.80 16.70 -29.64
N ALA A 84 17.57 17.69 -28.77
CA ALA A 84 17.30 19.05 -29.18
C ALA A 84 18.47 19.66 -29.99
N VAL A 85 19.73 19.42 -29.58
CA VAL A 85 20.90 19.88 -30.35
C VAL A 85 20.97 19.23 -31.73
N LYS A 86 20.76 17.91 -31.83
CA LYS A 86 20.72 17.25 -33.15
C LYS A 86 19.72 17.92 -34.06
N ARG A 87 18.51 18.21 -33.55
CA ARG A 87 17.46 18.88 -34.30
C ARG A 87 17.83 20.30 -34.74
N LEU A 88 18.44 21.10 -33.86
CA LEU A 88 18.97 22.43 -34.20
C LEU A 88 20.02 22.36 -35.31
N VAL A 89 20.93 21.39 -35.26
CA VAL A 89 22.04 21.27 -36.20
C VAL A 89 21.60 20.67 -37.54
N GLU A 90 20.83 19.58 -37.53
CA GLU A 90 20.47 18.82 -38.73
C GLU A 90 19.27 19.43 -39.45
N GLU A 91 18.22 19.83 -38.73
CA GLU A 91 16.97 20.31 -39.32
C GLU A 91 16.98 21.83 -39.51
N ARG A 92 17.38 22.58 -38.46
CA ARG A 92 17.46 24.06 -38.53
C ARG A 92 18.78 24.56 -39.13
N LYS A 93 19.74 23.66 -39.40
CA LYS A 93 21.04 23.95 -40.02
C LYS A 93 21.90 24.94 -39.21
N LEU A 94 21.71 24.97 -37.90
CA LEU A 94 22.45 25.85 -36.98
C LEU A 94 23.72 25.15 -36.48
N THR A 95 24.75 25.08 -37.33
CA THR A 95 26.01 24.36 -37.06
C THR A 95 26.79 24.88 -35.86
N GLN A 96 26.51 26.10 -35.40
CA GLN A 96 27.11 26.68 -34.20
C GLN A 96 26.82 25.86 -32.93
N TYR A 97 25.75 25.05 -32.91
CA TYR A 97 25.40 24.17 -31.80
C TYR A 97 26.03 22.77 -31.89
N ALA A 98 26.85 22.50 -32.92
CA ALA A 98 27.43 21.16 -33.12
C ALA A 98 28.41 20.74 -32.00
N MET A 99 29.04 21.70 -31.33
CA MET A 99 29.90 21.48 -30.18
C MET A 99 29.11 21.62 -28.90
N VAL A 100 29.06 20.56 -28.10
CA VAL A 100 28.22 20.46 -26.91
C VAL A 100 29.08 20.43 -25.64
N PRO A 101 28.78 21.26 -24.62
CA PRO A 101 29.49 21.19 -23.34
C PRO A 101 29.14 19.88 -22.62
N CYS A 102 30.15 19.09 -22.32
CA CYS A 102 30.03 17.78 -21.70
C CYS A 102 31.02 17.61 -20.54
N HIS A 103 30.55 17.05 -19.43
CA HIS A 103 31.37 16.54 -18.35
C HIS A 103 31.62 15.05 -18.55
N VAL A 104 32.89 14.64 -18.58
CA VAL A 104 33.29 13.24 -18.75
C VAL A 104 33.45 12.58 -17.37
N GLU A 105 32.47 11.77 -16.98
CA GLU A 105 32.49 11.00 -15.74
C GLU A 105 33.16 9.64 -15.97
N GLN A 106 34.06 9.26 -15.06
CA GLN A 106 34.65 7.93 -15.04
C GLN A 106 33.70 6.97 -14.31
N ALA A 107 32.91 6.22 -15.08
CA ALA A 107 31.91 5.30 -14.55
C ALA A 107 31.96 3.92 -15.25
N ASN A 108 32.03 2.85 -14.44
CA ASN A 108 31.77 1.50 -14.91
C ASN A 108 30.28 1.32 -15.30
N ASP A 109 29.93 0.19 -15.92
CA ASP A 109 28.57 -0.06 -16.43
C ASP A 109 27.49 0.07 -15.35
N TRP A 110 27.72 -0.50 -14.17
CA TRP A 110 26.80 -0.40 -13.04
C TRP A 110 26.60 1.05 -12.57
N ARG A 111 27.68 1.82 -12.43
CA ARG A 111 27.62 3.22 -12.01
C ARG A 111 26.98 4.11 -13.07
N ALA A 112 27.28 3.86 -14.35
CA ALA A 112 26.69 4.56 -15.48
C ALA A 112 25.16 4.42 -15.47
N GLU A 113 24.68 3.20 -15.29
CA GLU A 113 23.25 2.93 -15.24
C GLU A 113 22.57 3.50 -13.97
N TYR A 114 23.24 3.42 -12.82
CA TYR A 114 22.76 4.07 -11.60
C TYR A 114 22.65 5.60 -11.77
N LEU A 115 23.63 6.25 -12.41
CA LEU A 115 23.59 7.68 -12.71
C LEU A 115 22.44 8.01 -13.67
N LEU A 116 22.20 7.17 -14.67
CA LEU A 116 21.07 7.34 -15.58
C LEU A 116 19.73 7.36 -14.81
N ILE A 117 19.52 6.42 -13.90
CA ILE A 117 18.26 6.34 -13.13
C ILE A 117 18.12 7.50 -12.13
N THR A 118 19.18 7.79 -11.37
CA THR A 118 19.13 8.78 -10.28
C THR A 118 19.05 10.21 -10.78
N THR A 119 19.65 10.53 -11.93
CA THR A 119 19.56 11.87 -12.53
C THR A 119 18.17 12.16 -13.11
N ASN A 120 17.39 11.13 -13.44
CA ASN A 120 16.01 11.28 -13.91
C ASN A 120 14.98 11.40 -12.76
N GLY A 121 15.41 11.55 -11.50
CA GLY A 121 14.55 11.53 -10.31
C GLY A 121 13.45 12.61 -10.22
N TYR A 122 13.59 13.74 -10.91
CA TYR A 122 12.67 14.88 -10.80
C TYR A 122 11.54 14.90 -11.85
N ARG A 123 11.60 14.01 -12.84
CA ARG A 123 10.59 13.94 -13.89
C ARG A 123 9.33 13.24 -13.40
N GLU A 124 8.18 13.61 -13.94
CA GLU A 124 6.99 12.77 -13.87
C GLU A 124 7.23 11.48 -14.67
N LYS A 125 7.00 10.34 -14.02
CA LYS A 125 7.26 9.00 -14.56
C LYS A 125 6.00 8.17 -14.49
N THR A 126 5.78 7.37 -15.52
CA THR A 126 4.72 6.37 -15.59
C THR A 126 4.93 5.27 -14.55
N GLY A 127 3.87 4.52 -14.23
CA GLY A 127 3.97 3.34 -13.36
C GLY A 127 4.96 2.31 -13.89
N TYR A 128 4.97 2.11 -15.21
CA TYR A 128 5.89 1.19 -15.89
C TYR A 128 7.36 1.63 -15.78
N GLU A 129 7.66 2.92 -16.01
CA GLU A 129 9.02 3.43 -15.85
C GLU A 129 9.52 3.27 -14.42
N LYS A 130 8.69 3.61 -13.41
CA LYS A 130 9.04 3.42 -11.99
C LYS A 130 9.30 1.95 -11.65
N MET A 131 8.51 1.03 -12.22
CA MET A 131 8.73 -0.41 -12.05
C MET A 131 10.08 -0.84 -12.63
N LEU A 132 10.41 -0.39 -13.83
CA LEU A 132 11.67 -0.72 -14.48
C LEU A 132 12.87 -0.15 -13.70
N GLU A 133 12.76 1.08 -13.17
CA GLU A 133 13.78 1.65 -12.28
C GLU A 133 14.03 0.79 -11.05
N VAL A 134 12.96 0.30 -10.41
CA VAL A 134 13.06 -0.59 -9.25
C VAL A 134 13.76 -1.89 -9.63
N GLN A 135 13.40 -2.49 -10.76
CA GLN A 135 14.02 -3.75 -11.21
C GLN A 135 15.51 -3.56 -11.53
N ARG A 136 15.85 -2.52 -12.30
CA ARG A 136 17.25 -2.21 -12.63
C ARG A 136 18.07 -1.89 -11.38
N LEU A 137 17.55 -1.08 -10.45
CA LEU A 137 18.25 -0.80 -9.20
C LEU A 137 18.44 -2.04 -8.31
N SER A 138 17.52 -3.01 -8.37
CA SER A 138 17.67 -4.28 -7.65
C SER A 138 18.86 -5.09 -8.14
N GLU A 139 19.21 -4.99 -9.42
CA GLU A 139 20.38 -5.64 -10.03
C GLU A 139 21.67 -4.80 -9.84
N ILE A 140 21.57 -3.47 -9.94
CA ILE A 140 22.73 -2.57 -9.94
C ILE A 140 23.28 -2.35 -8.53
N ILE A 141 22.42 -2.06 -7.54
CA ILE A 141 22.87 -1.65 -6.20
C ILE A 141 23.82 -2.66 -5.54
N PRO A 142 23.60 -3.98 -5.63
CA PRO A 142 24.55 -4.97 -5.07
C PRO A 142 25.98 -4.90 -5.66
N HIS A 143 26.14 -4.33 -6.86
CA HIS A 143 27.43 -4.16 -7.53
C HIS A 143 28.07 -2.78 -7.28
N LEU A 144 27.39 -1.88 -6.56
CA LEU A 144 27.91 -0.58 -6.19
C LEU A 144 28.61 -0.63 -4.82
N PRO A 145 29.61 0.25 -4.58
CA PRO A 145 30.31 0.28 -3.30
C PRO A 145 29.36 0.47 -2.11
N GLY A 146 29.41 -0.45 -1.14
CA GLY A 146 28.55 -0.44 0.05
C GLY A 146 27.17 -1.07 -0.18
N GLY A 147 26.95 -1.71 -1.33
CA GLY A 147 25.75 -2.46 -1.65
C GLY A 147 25.90 -3.98 -1.56
N GLU A 148 27.12 -4.51 -1.42
CA GLU A 148 27.41 -5.95 -1.61
C GLU A 148 26.64 -6.87 -0.63
N GLU A 149 26.36 -6.39 0.58
CA GLU A 149 25.66 -7.15 1.62
C GLU A 149 24.14 -6.94 1.61
N LEU A 150 23.62 -6.01 0.79
CA LEU A 150 22.20 -5.66 0.79
C LEU A 150 21.37 -6.75 0.10
N LYS A 151 20.49 -7.39 0.86
CA LYS A 151 19.54 -8.40 0.37
C LYS A 151 18.15 -8.20 0.93
N GLY A 152 17.14 -8.78 0.26
CA GLY A 152 15.76 -8.83 0.73
C GLY A 152 15.21 -7.46 1.13
N ARG A 153 14.76 -7.33 2.38
CA ARG A 153 14.19 -6.07 2.91
C ARG A 153 15.20 -4.91 2.91
N ALA A 154 16.47 -5.16 3.23
CA ALA A 154 17.48 -4.10 3.29
C ALA A 154 17.74 -3.49 1.90
N LEU A 155 17.80 -4.32 0.86
CA LEU A 155 17.91 -3.87 -0.53
C LEU A 155 16.68 -3.05 -0.94
N ARG A 156 15.47 -3.53 -0.65
CA ARG A 156 14.23 -2.77 -0.92
C ARG A 156 14.22 -1.41 -0.21
N GLY A 157 14.63 -1.36 1.06
CA GLY A 157 14.76 -0.11 1.82
C GLY A 157 15.76 0.86 1.18
N ARG A 158 16.88 0.37 0.65
CA ARG A 158 17.83 1.19 -0.08
C ARG A 158 17.22 1.74 -1.37
N ILE A 159 16.59 0.91 -2.18
CA ILE A 159 15.93 1.32 -3.44
C ILE A 159 14.86 2.37 -3.16
N ALA A 160 14.03 2.15 -2.14
CA ALA A 160 12.99 3.08 -1.72
C ALA A 160 13.57 4.46 -1.40
N LYS A 161 14.72 4.51 -0.72
CA LYS A 161 15.44 5.75 -0.41
C LYS A 161 16.00 6.44 -1.67
N GLU A 162 16.61 5.69 -2.58
CA GLU A 162 17.16 6.23 -3.84
C GLU A 162 16.06 6.85 -4.72
N LEU A 163 14.93 6.15 -4.84
CA LEU A 163 13.79 6.58 -5.65
C LEU A 163 12.83 7.53 -4.93
N LYS A 164 13.09 7.85 -3.66
CA LYS A 164 12.21 8.67 -2.79
C LYS A 164 10.76 8.15 -2.79
N THR A 165 10.60 6.83 -2.70
CA THR A 165 9.31 6.14 -2.67
C THR A 165 9.19 5.24 -1.44
N GLY A 166 8.01 4.66 -1.20
CA GLY A 166 7.78 3.75 -0.07
C GLY A 166 8.29 2.32 -0.34
N GLU A 167 8.73 1.60 0.69
CA GLU A 167 9.14 0.19 0.57
C GLU A 167 8.03 -0.70 0.02
N THR A 168 6.78 -0.44 0.39
CA THR A 168 5.60 -1.15 -0.13
C THR A 168 5.45 -0.94 -1.64
N SER A 169 5.71 0.27 -2.14
CA SER A 169 5.66 0.56 -3.58
C SER A 169 6.73 -0.22 -4.33
N VAL A 170 7.96 -0.26 -3.80
CA VAL A 170 9.07 -1.07 -4.36
C VAL A 170 8.69 -2.55 -4.40
N GLN A 171 8.08 -3.07 -3.33
CA GLN A 171 7.59 -4.44 -3.29
C GLN A 171 6.50 -4.70 -4.35
N ASN A 172 5.52 -3.81 -4.48
CA ASN A 172 4.46 -3.94 -5.47
C ASN A 172 5.02 -3.92 -6.90
N TYR A 173 5.98 -3.05 -7.19
CA TYR A 173 6.63 -3.01 -8.50
C TYR A 173 7.40 -4.30 -8.82
N ASN A 174 8.15 -4.84 -7.86
CA ASN A 174 8.81 -6.14 -8.02
C ASN A 174 7.78 -7.26 -8.25
N TYR A 175 6.64 -7.21 -7.56
CA TYR A 175 5.59 -8.21 -7.71
C TYR A 175 4.96 -8.14 -9.11
N ILE A 176 4.61 -6.94 -9.57
CA ILE A 176 4.09 -6.69 -10.92
C ILE A 176 5.06 -7.22 -11.98
N TYR A 177 6.35 -6.89 -11.85
CA TYR A 177 7.36 -7.30 -12.83
C TYR A 177 7.47 -8.83 -12.98
N ASN A 178 7.31 -9.58 -11.88
CA ASN A 178 7.49 -11.03 -11.87
C ASN A 178 6.21 -11.83 -12.18
N HIS A 179 5.01 -11.26 -11.94
CA HIS A 179 3.76 -12.02 -11.99
C HIS A 179 2.71 -11.48 -12.96
N LEU A 180 2.91 -10.28 -13.53
CA LEU A 180 2.02 -9.77 -14.58
C LEU A 180 2.35 -10.46 -15.91
N CYS A 181 1.33 -11.01 -16.57
CA CYS A 181 1.46 -11.66 -17.86
C CYS A 181 1.93 -10.69 -18.98
N SER A 182 2.37 -11.23 -20.12
CA SER A 182 2.84 -10.43 -21.26
C SER A 182 1.84 -9.36 -21.70
N ASP A 183 0.58 -9.75 -21.87
CA ASP A 183 -0.48 -8.88 -22.36
C ASP A 183 -0.77 -7.76 -21.35
N GLY A 184 -0.71 -8.10 -20.06
CA GLY A 184 -0.83 -7.13 -18.97
C GLY A 184 0.35 -6.16 -18.93
N MET A 185 1.56 -6.65 -19.20
CA MET A 185 2.76 -5.83 -19.25
C MET A 185 2.71 -4.82 -20.41
N GLU A 186 2.19 -5.24 -21.56
CA GLU A 186 1.97 -4.35 -22.72
C GLU A 186 0.93 -3.28 -22.40
N ALA A 187 -0.22 -3.66 -21.82
CA ALA A 187 -1.24 -2.72 -21.38
C ALA A 187 -0.71 -1.73 -20.32
N PHE A 188 0.15 -2.20 -19.40
CA PHE A 188 0.78 -1.37 -18.39
C PHE A 188 1.77 -0.37 -18.98
N LYS A 189 2.56 -0.81 -19.97
CA LYS A 189 3.50 0.04 -20.72
C LYS A 189 2.79 1.10 -21.55
N ALA A 190 1.67 0.74 -22.18
CA ALA A 190 0.81 1.65 -22.94
C ALA A 190 0.11 2.68 -22.02
N GLY A 191 -0.01 2.38 -20.73
CA GLY A 191 -0.71 3.24 -19.76
C GLY A 191 -2.22 3.01 -19.74
N GLU A 192 -2.70 1.92 -20.34
CA GLU A 192 -4.11 1.52 -20.34
C GLU A 192 -4.57 1.07 -18.94
N ILE A 193 -3.66 0.42 -18.20
CA ILE A 193 -3.88 0.05 -16.80
C ILE A 193 -2.96 0.84 -15.86
N LYS A 194 -3.52 1.26 -14.72
CA LYS A 194 -2.77 1.97 -13.67
C LYS A 194 -2.04 0.97 -12.77
N THR A 195 -1.04 1.45 -12.03
CA THR A 195 -0.22 0.62 -11.11
C THR A 195 -1.05 -0.22 -10.12
N ALA A 196 -2.15 0.31 -9.60
CA ALA A 196 -3.02 -0.43 -8.67
C ALA A 196 -3.68 -1.64 -9.35
N VAL A 197 -4.26 -1.44 -10.53
CA VAL A 197 -4.88 -2.48 -11.36
C VAL A 197 -3.84 -3.52 -11.77
N ALA A 198 -2.66 -3.08 -12.21
CA ALA A 198 -1.56 -3.99 -12.55
C ALA A 198 -1.11 -4.85 -11.36
N ASN A 199 -1.05 -4.27 -10.15
CA ASN A 199 -0.73 -5.00 -8.94
C ASN A 199 -1.78 -6.06 -8.61
N GLU A 200 -3.07 -5.72 -8.70
CA GLU A 200 -4.15 -6.66 -8.43
C GLU A 200 -4.20 -7.79 -9.46
N LEU A 201 -4.02 -7.48 -10.75
CA LEU A 201 -3.93 -8.51 -11.81
C LEU A 201 -2.77 -9.47 -11.57
N ALA A 202 -1.61 -8.97 -11.14
CA ALA A 202 -0.45 -9.82 -10.86
C ALA A 202 -0.69 -10.84 -9.74
N HIS A 203 -1.73 -10.68 -8.91
CA HIS A 203 -2.10 -11.66 -7.87
C HIS A 203 -3.02 -12.78 -8.40
N LEU A 204 -3.46 -12.69 -9.66
CA LEU A 204 -4.29 -13.70 -10.31
C LEU A 204 -3.45 -14.63 -11.19
N ASP A 205 -4.02 -15.79 -11.50
CA ASP A 205 -3.42 -16.73 -12.44
C ASP A 205 -3.38 -16.14 -13.86
N GLU A 206 -2.42 -16.57 -14.68
CA GLU A 206 -2.19 -16.00 -16.01
C GLU A 206 -3.43 -16.07 -16.93
N GLU A 207 -4.23 -17.14 -16.80
CA GLU A 207 -5.48 -17.30 -17.57
C GLU A 207 -6.52 -16.24 -17.19
N ASP A 208 -6.68 -15.96 -15.89
CA ASP A 208 -7.61 -14.95 -15.39
C ASP A 208 -7.18 -13.55 -15.79
N GLN A 209 -5.88 -13.28 -15.72
CA GLN A 209 -5.32 -12.01 -16.18
C GLN A 209 -5.74 -11.75 -17.64
N LYS A 210 -5.58 -12.75 -18.53
CA LYS A 210 -5.96 -12.64 -19.94
C LYS A 210 -7.47 -12.46 -20.14
N ILE A 211 -8.31 -13.13 -19.35
CA ILE A 211 -9.77 -12.95 -19.40
C ILE A 211 -10.14 -11.51 -19.04
N LEU A 212 -9.57 -11.00 -17.95
CA LEU A 212 -9.85 -9.65 -17.45
C LEU A 212 -9.33 -8.56 -18.37
N LEU A 213 -8.16 -8.75 -18.98
CA LEU A 213 -7.59 -7.80 -19.95
C LEU A 213 -8.43 -7.66 -21.23
N ARG A 214 -9.25 -8.66 -21.58
CA ARG A 214 -10.21 -8.54 -22.69
C ARG A 214 -11.43 -7.69 -22.36
N SER A 215 -11.70 -7.44 -21.07
CA SER A 215 -12.82 -6.61 -20.64
C SER A 215 -12.50 -5.12 -20.82
N LYS A 216 -13.42 -4.36 -21.41
CA LYS A 216 -13.28 -2.90 -21.52
C LYS A 216 -13.56 -2.26 -20.16
N GLY A 217 -12.75 -1.28 -19.77
CA GLY A 217 -12.95 -0.54 -18.51
C GLY A 217 -12.45 -1.30 -17.28
N LEU A 218 -11.33 -2.01 -17.40
CA LEU A 218 -10.74 -2.77 -16.31
C LEU A 218 -10.35 -1.84 -15.14
N THR A 219 -10.95 -2.08 -13.98
CA THR A 219 -10.68 -1.36 -12.74
C THR A 219 -10.50 -2.35 -11.59
N SER A 220 -9.94 -1.90 -10.47
CA SER A 220 -9.82 -2.70 -9.25
C SER A 220 -11.16 -3.31 -8.79
N ALA A 221 -12.26 -2.60 -8.99
CA ALA A 221 -13.60 -3.09 -8.65
C ALA A 221 -14.00 -4.31 -9.49
N VAL A 222 -13.74 -4.26 -10.81
CA VAL A 222 -14.03 -5.36 -11.74
C VAL A 222 -13.19 -6.58 -11.41
N ILE A 223 -11.92 -6.39 -11.07
CA ILE A 223 -11.02 -7.48 -10.65
C ILE A 223 -11.53 -8.14 -9.35
N ALA A 224 -11.93 -7.32 -8.38
CA ALA A 224 -12.48 -7.81 -7.11
C ALA A 224 -13.78 -8.61 -7.32
N GLU A 225 -14.68 -8.13 -8.19
CA GLU A 225 -15.93 -8.82 -8.52
C GLU A 225 -15.67 -10.16 -9.22
N TYR A 226 -14.76 -10.19 -10.20
CA TYR A 226 -14.37 -11.42 -10.88
C TYR A 226 -13.78 -12.46 -9.92
N THR A 227 -12.88 -12.04 -9.04
CA THR A 227 -12.25 -12.91 -8.04
C THR A 227 -13.28 -13.49 -7.08
N LYS A 228 -14.24 -12.66 -6.64
CA LYS A 228 -15.38 -13.10 -5.83
C LYS A 228 -16.24 -14.13 -6.56
N ASN A 229 -16.62 -13.86 -7.81
CA ASN A 229 -17.47 -14.77 -8.59
C ASN A 229 -16.76 -16.09 -8.92
N LYS A 230 -15.46 -16.08 -9.25
CA LYS A 230 -14.67 -17.30 -9.47
C LYS A 230 -14.58 -18.14 -8.20
N SER A 231 -14.34 -17.51 -7.05
CA SER A 231 -14.32 -18.22 -5.77
C SER A 231 -15.68 -18.87 -5.42
N CYS A 232 -16.81 -18.22 -5.76
CA CYS A 232 -18.16 -18.80 -5.61
C CYS A 232 -18.42 -19.99 -6.54
N GLN A 233 -17.89 -19.99 -7.76
CA GLN A 233 -18.06 -21.09 -8.73
C GLN A 233 -17.23 -22.33 -8.37
N ILE A 234 -16.04 -22.15 -7.81
CA ILE A 234 -15.21 -23.26 -7.32
C ILE A 234 -15.88 -23.97 -6.14
N LEU A 235 -16.59 -23.23 -5.28
CA LEU A 235 -17.32 -23.79 -4.13
C LEU A 235 -18.58 -24.59 -4.52
N THR A 236 -19.18 -24.32 -5.69
CA THR A 236 -20.37 -25.03 -6.18
C THR A 236 -20.06 -26.28 -7.00
N GLN A 237 -18.84 -26.44 -7.51
CA GLN A 237 -18.38 -27.64 -8.22
C GLN A 237 -17.64 -28.61 -7.28
N ARG A 238 -18.37 -29.23 -6.34
CA ARG A 238 -17.88 -30.41 -5.60
C ARG A 238 -18.40 -31.67 -6.31
N PRO A 239 -17.58 -32.69 -6.62
CA PRO A 239 -18.09 -33.89 -7.29
C PRO A 239 -19.10 -34.60 -6.38
N GLU A 240 -20.31 -34.82 -6.89
CA GLU A 240 -21.28 -35.72 -6.29
C GLU A 240 -20.68 -37.14 -6.27
N LEU A 241 -20.46 -37.68 -5.07
CA LEU A 241 -20.10 -39.09 -4.90
C LEU A 241 -21.28 -39.96 -5.33
N GLU A 242 -21.18 -40.58 -6.50
CA GLU A 242 -22.07 -41.67 -6.92
C GLU A 242 -21.97 -42.82 -5.91
N LYS A 243 -23.11 -43.12 -5.27
CA LYS A 243 -23.33 -44.39 -4.57
C LYS A 243 -23.56 -45.48 -5.60
N LYS A 244 -22.69 -46.50 -5.65
CA LYS A 244 -23.08 -47.84 -6.10
C LYS A 244 -22.59 -48.88 -5.11
N ASP A 245 -23.56 -49.49 -4.46
CA ASP A 245 -23.45 -50.73 -3.69
C ASP A 245 -22.90 -51.86 -4.57
N THR A 246 -21.96 -52.65 -4.06
CA THR A 246 -21.93 -54.10 -4.26
C THR A 246 -21.23 -54.75 -3.07
N GLN A 247 -21.97 -55.59 -2.35
CA GLN A 247 -21.49 -56.45 -1.27
C GLN A 247 -20.63 -57.61 -1.82
N GLN A 248 -19.57 -58.00 -1.11
CA GLN A 248 -19.41 -59.37 -0.56
C GLN A 248 -18.11 -59.56 0.28
N ASN A 249 -18.33 -60.03 1.52
CA ASN A 249 -17.55 -60.94 2.39
C ASN A 249 -16.16 -60.56 3.01
N ILE A 250 -16.19 -60.10 4.30
CA ILE A 250 -15.80 -60.79 5.57
C ILE A 250 -14.45 -61.58 5.60
N PRO A 251 -13.56 -61.48 6.64
CA PRO A 251 -13.92 -61.52 8.06
C PRO A 251 -13.30 -60.53 9.06
N VAL A 252 -14.00 -60.54 10.20
CA VAL A 252 -13.89 -59.86 11.49
C VAL A 252 -12.75 -60.42 12.34
N SER A 253 -12.07 -59.55 13.10
CA SER A 253 -11.58 -59.90 14.45
C SER A 253 -11.47 -58.68 15.37
N ASN A 254 -12.48 -58.56 16.25
CA ASN A 254 -12.48 -58.20 17.68
C ASN A 254 -11.56 -57.10 18.25
N PHE A 255 -12.24 -56.02 18.67
CA PHE A 255 -12.36 -55.43 20.03
C PHE A 255 -11.28 -55.60 21.12
N ASP A 256 -11.25 -54.52 21.91
CA ASP A 256 -10.77 -54.31 23.28
C ASP A 256 -9.33 -53.82 23.48
N THR A 257 -9.19 -52.57 23.96
CA THR A 257 -8.71 -52.39 25.35
C THR A 257 -9.16 -51.07 25.98
N GLN A 258 -9.60 -51.21 27.22
CA GLN A 258 -9.88 -50.23 28.26
C GLN A 258 -8.62 -49.48 28.73
N LYS A 259 -8.84 -48.25 29.23
CA LYS A 259 -8.36 -47.69 30.52
C LYS A 259 -6.92 -48.02 30.97
N ASP A 260 -6.09 -46.99 31.17
CA ASP A 260 -5.84 -46.40 32.50
C ASP A 260 -4.76 -45.30 32.45
N CYS A 261 -4.96 -44.30 33.32
CA CYS A 261 -4.05 -43.20 33.64
C CYS A 261 -2.77 -43.67 34.35
N PHE A 262 -1.64 -42.97 34.20
CA PHE A 262 -0.72 -42.68 35.31
C PHE A 262 0.12 -41.43 35.03
N SER A 263 0.57 -40.82 36.13
CA SER A 263 0.90 -39.44 36.46
C SER A 263 2.38 -39.05 36.37
N GLU A 264 2.62 -37.71 36.29
CA GLU A 264 3.67 -36.87 36.95
C GLU A 264 5.17 -37.28 36.78
N GLU A 265 6.21 -36.43 36.72
CA GLU A 265 6.45 -35.04 37.12
C GLU A 265 7.86 -34.59 36.61
N SER A 266 8.02 -33.30 36.29
CA SER A 266 9.13 -32.39 36.68
C SER A 266 10.58 -32.42 36.12
N THR A 267 11.05 -31.19 35.85
CA THR A 267 12.39 -30.57 36.04
C THR A 267 13.39 -30.31 34.87
N ASN A 268 13.65 -28.99 34.73
CA ASN A 268 14.90 -28.21 34.52
C ASN A 268 15.74 -28.17 33.20
N GLU A 269 15.78 -26.92 32.68
CA GLU A 269 16.91 -26.04 32.30
C GLU A 269 17.82 -26.25 31.05
N HIS A 270 17.80 -25.19 30.22
CA HIS A 270 18.89 -24.50 29.48
C HIS A 270 19.89 -25.28 28.59
N GLY A 271 19.88 -24.94 27.29
CA GLY A 271 21.04 -25.09 26.40
C GLY A 271 20.70 -25.12 24.90
N LYS A 272 21.29 -24.22 24.11
CA LYS A 272 21.14 -24.08 22.65
C LYS A 272 21.63 -25.31 21.89
N GLU A 273 20.92 -25.71 20.83
CA GLU A 273 21.50 -25.85 19.46
C GLU A 273 20.41 -26.11 18.43
N ALA A 274 20.58 -25.52 17.25
CA ALA A 274 19.73 -25.72 16.09
C ALA A 274 19.90 -27.14 15.52
N THR A 275 18.83 -27.75 15.05
CA THR A 275 18.80 -28.42 13.73
C THR A 275 17.35 -28.74 13.35
N ALA A 276 17.13 -28.72 12.03
CA ALA A 276 15.85 -28.73 11.35
C ALA A 276 14.95 -29.91 11.72
N ASN A 277 13.64 -29.65 11.74
CA ASN A 277 12.69 -30.64 11.27
C ASN A 277 11.50 -29.91 10.62
N GLU A 278 11.51 -29.91 9.29
CA GLU A 278 10.46 -29.44 8.41
C GLU A 278 9.26 -30.40 8.50
N LYS A 279 8.10 -29.89 8.95
CA LYS A 279 6.78 -30.49 8.67
C LYS A 279 5.75 -29.37 8.48
N GLU A 280 5.25 -29.30 7.25
CA GLU A 280 3.98 -28.69 6.79
C GLU A 280 3.45 -27.50 7.59
N MET A 281 4.00 -26.31 7.32
CA MET A 281 3.40 -25.06 7.76
C MET A 281 2.57 -24.49 6.60
N GLY A 282 1.25 -24.70 6.66
CA GLY A 282 0.30 -24.06 5.73
C GLY A 282 0.42 -22.53 5.78
N SER A 283 -0.14 -21.85 4.77
CA SER A 283 -0.10 -20.38 4.70
C SER A 283 -0.63 -19.74 5.99
N GLU A 284 -0.11 -18.57 6.37
CA GLU A 284 -0.53 -17.84 7.57
C GLU A 284 -2.06 -17.64 7.64
N GLU A 285 -2.70 -17.50 6.47
CA GLU A 285 -4.16 -17.44 6.32
C GLU A 285 -4.87 -18.75 6.65
N GLU A 286 -4.30 -19.90 6.27
CA GLU A 286 -4.87 -21.19 6.60
C GLU A 286 -4.76 -21.49 8.11
N ILE A 287 -3.64 -21.09 8.72
CA ILE A 287 -3.47 -21.14 10.18
C ILE A 287 -4.50 -20.23 10.86
N ALA A 288 -4.73 -19.02 10.35
CA ALA A 288 -5.77 -18.12 10.84
C ALA A 288 -7.17 -18.74 10.79
N ARG A 289 -7.56 -19.33 9.65
CA ARG A 289 -8.86 -20.00 9.51
C ARG A 289 -9.01 -21.18 10.47
N LYS A 290 -7.96 -21.98 10.67
CA LYS A 290 -7.96 -23.10 11.65
C LYS A 290 -8.17 -22.60 13.09
N MET A 291 -7.48 -21.53 13.48
CA MET A 291 -7.60 -20.91 14.81
C MET A 291 -9.00 -20.32 15.05
N ILE A 292 -9.56 -19.64 14.04
CA ILE A 292 -10.90 -19.06 14.11
C ILE A 292 -11.95 -20.18 14.16
N ALA A 293 -11.82 -21.24 13.35
CA ALA A 293 -12.70 -22.40 13.40
C ALA A 293 -12.67 -23.09 14.78
N ARG A 294 -11.52 -23.12 15.45
CA ARG A 294 -11.40 -23.60 16.84
C ARG A 294 -12.13 -22.69 17.81
N TYR A 295 -11.99 -21.37 17.68
CA TYR A 295 -12.72 -20.38 18.49
C TYR A 295 -14.24 -20.49 18.32
N VAL A 296 -14.72 -20.66 17.08
CA VAL A 296 -16.15 -20.86 16.75
C VAL A 296 -16.73 -22.07 17.49
N LYS A 297 -15.98 -23.18 17.55
CA LYS A 297 -16.37 -24.38 18.30
C LYS A 297 -16.33 -24.16 19.81
N TRP A 298 -15.41 -23.32 20.30
CA TRP A 298 -15.21 -23.06 21.72
C TRP A 298 -16.29 -22.14 22.32
N ALA A 299 -16.68 -21.07 21.61
CA ALA A 299 -17.74 -20.15 22.04
C ALA A 299 -18.80 -19.90 20.94
N PRO A 300 -19.69 -20.88 20.68
CA PRO A 300 -20.68 -20.78 19.61
C PRO A 300 -21.67 -19.62 19.80
N GLU A 301 -22.12 -19.35 21.03
CA GLU A 301 -23.06 -18.24 21.30
C GLU A 301 -22.42 -16.86 21.10
N ARG A 302 -21.16 -16.67 21.55
CA ARG A 302 -20.42 -15.42 21.27
C ARG A 302 -20.19 -15.23 19.78
N MET A 303 -19.97 -16.32 19.04
CA MET A 303 -19.75 -16.27 17.61
C MET A 303 -21.02 -15.93 16.82
N LYS A 304 -22.19 -16.44 17.24
CA LYS A 304 -23.49 -16.06 16.66
C LYS A 304 -23.71 -14.54 16.74
N GLU A 305 -23.44 -13.95 17.89
CA GLU A 305 -23.54 -12.49 18.08
C GLU A 305 -22.53 -11.71 17.24
N VAL A 306 -21.29 -12.21 17.12
CA VAL A 306 -20.29 -11.61 16.22
C VAL A 306 -20.76 -11.63 14.76
N ILE A 307 -21.37 -12.73 14.30
CA ILE A 307 -21.95 -12.83 12.94
C ILE A 307 -23.16 -11.90 12.80
N ALA A 308 -24.02 -11.79 13.82
CA ALA A 308 -25.14 -10.86 13.82
C ALA A 308 -24.67 -9.41 13.69
N ILE A 309 -23.63 -9.02 14.45
CA ILE A 309 -22.98 -7.70 14.31
C ILE A 309 -22.49 -7.50 12.89
N CYS A 310 -21.82 -8.49 12.29
CA CYS A 310 -21.34 -8.41 10.93
C CYS A 310 -22.45 -8.15 9.90
N ASN A 311 -23.64 -8.75 10.09
CA ASN A 311 -24.81 -8.59 9.22
C ASN A 311 -25.57 -7.26 9.42
N THR A 312 -25.29 -6.51 10.49
CA THR A 312 -25.97 -5.23 10.81
C THR A 312 -25.16 -3.99 10.43
N CYS A 313 -23.95 -4.16 9.88
CA CYS A 313 -23.05 -3.06 9.55
C CYS A 313 -22.66 -3.09 8.08
N ASP A 314 -22.59 -1.90 7.47
CA ASP A 314 -22.35 -1.76 6.04
C ASP A 314 -20.85 -1.78 5.69
N THR A 315 -19.96 -1.41 6.61
CA THR A 315 -18.50 -1.38 6.36
C THR A 315 -17.70 -2.34 7.24
N ASN A 316 -16.63 -2.94 6.69
CA ASN A 316 -15.72 -3.79 7.46
C ASN A 316 -15.00 -3.05 8.60
N LYS A 317 -14.90 -1.71 8.52
CA LYS A 317 -14.39 -0.86 9.60
C LYS A 317 -15.39 -0.79 10.76
N GLU A 318 -16.68 -0.56 10.48
CA GLU A 318 -17.74 -0.55 11.49
C GLU A 318 -17.92 -1.93 12.13
N ARG A 319 -17.93 -3.00 11.33
CA ARG A 319 -17.97 -4.39 11.80
C ARG A 319 -16.84 -4.65 12.80
N ALA A 320 -15.61 -4.30 12.42
CA ALA A 320 -14.44 -4.49 13.27
C ALA A 320 -14.52 -3.70 14.59
N GLN A 321 -15.03 -2.46 14.55
CA GLN A 321 -15.21 -1.63 15.75
C GLN A 321 -16.30 -2.16 16.68
N ARG A 322 -17.45 -2.58 16.13
CA ARG A 322 -18.53 -3.17 16.94
C ARG A 322 -18.15 -4.52 17.52
N ILE A 323 -17.46 -5.37 16.77
CA ILE A 323 -16.92 -6.65 17.26
C ILE A 323 -15.90 -6.42 18.37
N GLN A 324 -15.03 -5.41 18.26
CA GLN A 324 -14.11 -5.08 19.34
C GLN A 324 -14.85 -4.66 20.62
N LYS A 325 -15.86 -3.78 20.50
CA LYS A 325 -16.70 -3.38 21.64
C LYS A 325 -17.46 -4.56 22.26
N TYR A 326 -17.89 -5.53 21.46
CA TYR A 326 -18.58 -6.73 21.95
C TYR A 326 -17.62 -7.74 22.60
N LEU A 327 -16.48 -8.04 21.97
CA LEU A 327 -15.54 -9.06 22.44
C LEU A 327 -14.64 -8.56 23.57
N ALA A 328 -14.28 -7.27 23.59
CA ALA A 328 -13.41 -6.65 24.58
C ALA A 328 -13.93 -5.25 24.96
N PRO A 329 -15.09 -5.14 25.63
CA PRO A 329 -15.73 -3.86 25.96
C PRO A 329 -14.84 -2.95 26.81
N ASN A 330 -14.05 -3.53 27.72
CA ASN A 330 -13.11 -2.82 28.59
C ASN A 330 -11.67 -2.79 28.03
N GLY A 331 -11.49 -3.05 26.73
CA GLY A 331 -10.18 -3.06 26.07
C GLY A 331 -9.36 -4.33 26.27
N TYR A 332 -9.84 -5.31 27.04
CA TYR A 332 -9.25 -6.64 27.16
C TYR A 332 -10.31 -7.71 27.48
N SER A 333 -10.19 -8.89 26.86
CA SER A 333 -10.95 -10.11 27.18
C SER A 333 -10.13 -11.31 26.72
N GLY A 334 -10.04 -12.37 27.51
CA GLY A 334 -9.27 -13.57 27.16
C GLY A 334 -9.80 -14.81 27.85
N GLY A 335 -9.42 -15.97 27.33
CA GLY A 335 -9.80 -17.27 27.84
C GLY A 335 -9.15 -18.39 27.03
N GLY A 336 -9.30 -19.63 27.48
CA GLY A 336 -8.72 -20.77 26.80
C GLY A 336 -8.98 -22.08 27.53
N SER A 337 -8.52 -23.17 26.92
CA SER A 337 -8.48 -24.50 27.53
C SER A 337 -7.26 -25.24 27.01
N GLY A 338 -6.40 -25.78 27.88
CA GLY A 338 -5.36 -26.78 27.59
C GLY A 338 -4.47 -26.52 26.36
N ASP A 339 -4.99 -26.85 25.19
CA ASP A 339 -4.37 -26.76 23.87
C ASP A 339 -4.65 -25.43 23.11
N PHE A 340 -5.62 -24.62 23.56
CA PHE A 340 -6.11 -23.44 22.84
C PHE A 340 -6.36 -22.22 23.74
N ASP A 341 -5.70 -21.10 23.45
CA ASP A 341 -5.86 -19.82 24.14
C ASP A 341 -6.23 -18.69 23.18
N PHE A 342 -6.98 -17.69 23.67
CA PHE A 342 -7.31 -16.49 22.91
C PHE A 342 -7.29 -15.24 23.78
N CYS A 343 -6.95 -14.10 23.17
CA CYS A 343 -6.97 -12.78 23.79
C CYS A 343 -7.46 -11.73 22.79
N PHE A 344 -8.49 -11.00 23.17
CA PHE A 344 -9.01 -9.80 22.51
C PHE A 344 -8.51 -8.56 23.26
N ARG A 345 -8.04 -7.55 22.55
CA ARG A 345 -7.50 -6.31 23.12
C ARG A 345 -8.20 -5.10 22.48
N GLY A 346 -7.80 -3.89 22.87
CA GLY A 346 -8.29 -2.67 22.22
C GLY A 346 -8.08 -2.69 20.70
N TYR A 347 -8.84 -1.88 19.97
CA TYR A 347 -8.90 -1.89 18.50
C TYR A 347 -7.53 -1.79 17.81
N ALA A 348 -6.61 -0.97 18.35
CA ALA A 348 -5.25 -0.83 17.84
C ALA A 348 -4.35 -2.06 18.08
N ASN A 349 -4.59 -2.80 19.17
CA ASN A 349 -3.78 -3.95 19.60
C ASN A 349 -4.33 -5.29 19.07
N GLY A 350 -5.55 -5.32 18.54
CA GLY A 350 -6.13 -6.48 17.86
C GLY A 350 -6.41 -7.66 18.78
N MET A 351 -6.20 -8.86 18.26
CA MET A 351 -6.43 -10.12 18.98
C MET A 351 -5.32 -11.13 18.70
N SER A 352 -5.20 -12.14 19.56
CA SER A 352 -4.28 -13.25 19.38
C SER A 352 -4.94 -14.58 19.73
N PHE A 353 -4.65 -15.61 18.95
CA PHE A 353 -5.01 -17.00 19.19
C PHE A 353 -3.73 -17.83 19.35
N GLU A 354 -3.78 -18.87 20.15
CA GLU A 354 -2.70 -19.82 20.34
C GLU A 354 -3.26 -21.24 20.31
N LEU A 355 -2.69 -22.11 19.48
CA LEU A 355 -3.04 -23.53 19.39
C LEU A 355 -1.73 -24.33 19.31
N ASP A 356 -1.56 -25.33 20.17
CA ASP A 356 -0.36 -26.18 20.19
C ASP A 356 0.97 -25.40 20.25
N LYS A 357 1.03 -24.32 21.05
CA LYS A 357 2.17 -23.38 21.18
C LYS A 357 2.46 -22.53 19.94
N ASN A 358 1.60 -22.56 18.93
CA ASN A 358 1.67 -21.66 17.79
C ASN A 358 0.76 -20.46 18.02
N ARG A 359 1.36 -19.28 18.16
CA ARG A 359 0.64 -18.03 18.42
C ARG A 359 0.48 -17.21 17.14
N LEU A 360 -0.75 -16.78 16.87
CA LEU A 360 -1.11 -15.90 15.77
C LEU A 360 -1.77 -14.63 16.30
N SER A 361 -1.35 -13.46 15.81
CA SER A 361 -1.97 -12.17 16.13
C SER A 361 -2.52 -11.47 14.89
N MET A 362 -3.72 -10.90 14.99
CA MET A 362 -4.37 -10.20 13.87
C MET A 362 -5.19 -9.00 14.33
N SER A 363 -5.49 -8.08 13.40
CA SER A 363 -6.40 -6.96 13.67
C SER A 363 -7.86 -7.38 13.58
N TYR A 364 -8.76 -6.58 14.16
CA TYR A 364 -10.22 -6.81 14.04
C TYR A 364 -10.70 -6.75 12.58
N ILE A 365 -10.09 -5.91 11.74
CA ILE A 365 -10.41 -5.86 10.30
C ILE A 365 -10.00 -7.17 9.61
N LYS A 366 -8.81 -7.72 9.92
CA LYS A 366 -8.38 -9.02 9.39
C LYS A 366 -9.29 -10.15 9.89
N PHE A 367 -9.70 -10.11 11.15
CA PHE A 367 -10.64 -11.07 11.72
C PHE A 367 -11.99 -11.04 10.99
N VAL A 368 -12.58 -9.86 10.74
CA VAL A 368 -13.82 -9.71 9.96
C VAL A 368 -13.68 -10.30 8.56
N LYS A 369 -12.55 -10.06 7.88
CA LYS A 369 -12.29 -10.64 6.55
C LYS A 369 -12.25 -12.16 6.60
N HIS A 370 -11.56 -12.76 7.58
CA HIS A 370 -11.58 -14.21 7.72
C HIS A 370 -12.96 -14.77 8.09
N LEU A 371 -13.77 -14.02 8.83
CA LEU A 371 -15.17 -14.41 9.08
C LEU A 371 -16.02 -14.33 7.81
N GLU A 372 -15.81 -13.30 6.99
CA GLU A 372 -16.48 -13.14 5.68
C GLU A 372 -16.10 -14.28 4.73
N ASP A 373 -14.83 -14.70 4.73
CA ASP A 373 -14.37 -15.87 3.97
C ASP A 373 -15.00 -17.18 4.46
N MET A 374 -15.19 -17.33 5.78
CA MET A 374 -15.66 -18.58 6.39
C MET A 374 -17.18 -18.74 6.40
N PHE A 375 -17.92 -17.65 6.57
CA PHE A 375 -19.38 -17.65 6.75
C PHE A 375 -20.14 -16.98 5.59
N GLY A 376 -19.42 -16.44 4.60
CA GLY A 376 -19.99 -15.76 3.43
C GLY A 376 -20.08 -14.23 3.60
N PRO A 377 -20.44 -13.51 2.52
CA PRO A 377 -20.55 -12.06 2.55
C PRO A 377 -21.66 -11.62 3.49
N PHE A 378 -21.33 -10.79 4.48
CA PHE A 378 -22.33 -10.23 5.39
C PHE A 378 -23.16 -9.15 4.69
N ALA A 379 -24.48 -9.15 4.94
CA ALA A 379 -25.43 -8.29 4.27
C ALA A 379 -25.07 -6.80 4.39
N THR A 380 -25.30 -6.05 3.31
CA THR A 380 -25.34 -4.59 3.32
C THR A 380 -26.79 -4.18 3.17
N SER A 381 -27.20 -3.14 3.90
CA SER A 381 -28.59 -2.65 3.95
C SER A 381 -29.19 -2.23 2.59
N LYS A 382 -28.43 -2.30 1.50
CA LYS A 382 -28.87 -2.02 0.11
C LYS A 382 -29.45 -3.23 -0.65
N SER A 383 -29.60 -4.40 -0.02
CA SER A 383 -29.97 -5.65 -0.72
C SER A 383 -31.21 -6.38 -0.18
N ALA A 384 -32.00 -5.75 0.69
CA ALA A 384 -33.10 -6.43 1.42
C ALA A 384 -34.53 -5.86 1.18
N GLU A 385 -34.77 -5.13 0.08
CA GLU A 385 -36.10 -4.65 -0.29
C GLU A 385 -36.54 -5.17 -1.66
N ALA A 386 -36.84 -6.46 -1.74
CA ALA A 386 -37.62 -7.04 -2.83
C ALA A 386 -38.34 -8.29 -2.33
N GLU A 387 -39.60 -8.11 -1.92
CA GLU A 387 -40.74 -9.06 -1.90
C GLU A 387 -41.66 -8.80 -0.68
N ASP A 388 -42.65 -7.91 -0.81
CA ASP A 388 -44.06 -8.33 -0.78
C ASP A 388 -44.95 -7.19 -1.33
N LYS A 389 -46.00 -7.58 -2.06
CA LYS A 389 -46.90 -6.71 -2.80
C LYS A 389 -48.08 -6.27 -1.94
N ASN A 390 -48.59 -5.10 -2.30
CA ASN A 390 -50.03 -4.77 -2.45
C ASN A 390 -50.69 -3.89 -1.37
N ALA A 391 -50.58 -2.56 -1.53
CA ALA A 391 -51.73 -1.64 -1.62
C ALA A 391 -51.26 -0.20 -1.94
N ASN A 392 -51.55 0.26 -3.17
CA ASN A 392 -51.49 1.65 -3.65
C ASN A 392 -52.64 2.50 -3.07
N PRO A 393 -52.75 3.82 -3.36
CA PRO A 393 -51.75 4.86 -3.64
C PRO A 393 -52.09 6.21 -2.94
N VAL A 394 -51.22 7.23 -3.01
CA VAL A 394 -51.49 8.70 -3.18
C VAL A 394 -50.09 9.36 -3.28
N THR A 395 -49.52 9.42 -4.49
CA THR A 395 -49.31 10.63 -5.32
C THR A 395 -48.52 11.75 -4.65
N ASP A 396 -47.30 12.01 -5.12
CA ASP A 396 -47.09 13.01 -6.18
C ASP A 396 -45.70 12.94 -6.84
N LYS A 397 -45.74 12.62 -8.15
CA LYS A 397 -44.97 13.16 -9.30
C LYS A 397 -43.42 13.07 -9.34
N GLU A 398 -42.96 12.08 -10.12
CA GLU A 398 -42.28 12.19 -11.45
C GLU A 398 -41.47 13.47 -11.74
N ASN A 399 -40.30 13.47 -12.38
CA ASN A 399 -39.48 12.42 -13.00
C ASN A 399 -38.09 12.99 -13.36
N GLU A 400 -37.10 12.09 -13.27
CA GLU A 400 -35.92 11.88 -14.14
C GLU A 400 -35.01 13.04 -14.58
N ASP A 401 -33.83 13.10 -13.94
CA ASP A 401 -32.62 13.72 -14.49
C ASP A 401 -31.86 12.76 -15.41
N THR A 402 -31.72 13.18 -16.67
CA THR A 402 -30.72 12.64 -17.61
C THR A 402 -29.33 13.18 -17.30
N ASN A 403 -28.44 12.26 -16.91
CA ASN A 403 -27.00 12.21 -17.13
C ASN A 403 -26.32 13.39 -17.88
N SER A 404 -25.39 14.10 -17.21
CA SER A 404 -24.25 14.77 -17.86
C SER A 404 -23.19 15.18 -16.83
N CYS A 405 -21.94 14.85 -17.11
CA CYS A 405 -20.74 15.31 -16.40
C CYS A 405 -20.67 16.84 -16.33
N GLU A 406 -20.31 17.39 -15.16
CA GLU A 406 -19.61 18.67 -15.02
C GLU A 406 -18.95 18.78 -13.63
N GLU A 407 -17.64 19.05 -13.60
CA GLU A 407 -16.87 19.40 -12.41
C GLU A 407 -17.50 20.62 -11.71
N LYS A 408 -18.09 20.44 -10.53
CA LYS A 408 -18.54 21.56 -9.69
C LYS A 408 -17.52 21.86 -8.60
N LEU A 409 -16.97 23.08 -8.65
CA LEU A 409 -16.18 23.70 -7.59
C LEU A 409 -16.89 23.57 -6.23
N ILE A 410 -16.17 23.09 -5.22
CA ILE A 410 -16.63 23.06 -3.82
C ILE A 410 -16.78 24.50 -3.34
N GLN A 411 -18.03 24.98 -3.21
CA GLN A 411 -18.31 26.26 -2.59
C GLN A 411 -17.99 26.17 -1.09
N LYS A 412 -17.35 27.20 -0.54
CA LYS A 412 -17.08 27.29 0.90
C LYS A 412 -18.42 27.32 1.66
N PRO A 413 -18.54 26.60 2.79
CA PRO A 413 -19.77 26.55 3.57
C PRO A 413 -20.20 27.95 3.99
N THR A 414 -21.49 28.22 3.90
CA THR A 414 -22.10 29.49 4.29
C THR A 414 -21.89 29.76 5.78
N LYS A 415 -21.98 31.03 6.19
CA LYS A 415 -21.82 31.43 7.59
C LYS A 415 -22.80 30.68 8.52
N ALA A 416 -24.03 30.44 8.05
CA ALA A 416 -25.03 29.66 8.78
C ALA A 416 -24.63 28.18 8.96
N GLU A 417 -24.14 27.54 7.89
CA GLU A 417 -23.65 26.15 7.97
C GLU A 417 -22.42 26.02 8.88
N GLN A 418 -21.53 27.03 8.89
CA GLN A 418 -20.40 27.07 9.82
C GLN A 418 -20.85 27.15 11.28
N VAL A 419 -21.88 27.94 11.57
CA VAL A 419 -22.47 28.06 12.92
C VAL A 419 -23.09 26.73 13.36
N ASP A 420 -23.83 26.04 12.49
CA ASP A 420 -24.47 24.77 12.82
C ASP A 420 -23.43 23.65 13.07
N ILE A 421 -22.37 23.62 12.26
CA ILE A 421 -21.25 22.69 12.45
C ILE A 421 -20.56 22.93 13.79
N LEU A 422 -20.29 24.20 14.15
CA LEU A 422 -19.64 24.54 15.41
C LEU A 422 -20.50 24.20 16.62
N ARG A 423 -21.83 24.41 16.55
CA ARG A 423 -22.76 24.01 17.61
C ARG A 423 -22.80 22.49 17.81
N ALA A 424 -22.86 21.73 16.72
CA ALA A 424 -22.81 20.26 16.80
C ALA A 424 -21.51 19.76 17.45
N ILE A 425 -20.37 20.39 17.14
CA ILE A 425 -19.08 20.07 17.77
C ILE A 425 -19.10 20.41 19.27
N ILE A 426 -19.70 21.54 19.67
CA ILE A 426 -19.83 21.91 21.09
C ILE A 426 -20.68 20.87 21.84
N ASP A 427 -21.85 20.54 21.31
CA ASP A 427 -22.79 19.61 21.96
C ASP A 427 -22.17 18.21 22.13
N GLU A 428 -21.54 17.66 21.09
CA GLU A 428 -20.92 16.33 21.13
C GLU A 428 -19.76 16.28 22.15
N ASN A 429 -18.95 17.34 22.22
CA ASN A 429 -17.83 17.39 23.15
C ASN A 429 -18.28 17.64 24.60
N GLN A 430 -19.34 18.43 24.82
CA GLN A 430 -19.93 18.62 26.14
C GLN A 430 -20.53 17.32 26.68
N GLU A 431 -21.29 16.59 25.86
CA GLU A 431 -21.86 15.28 26.23
C GLU A 431 -20.75 14.27 26.54
N THR A 432 -19.71 14.22 25.70
CA THR A 432 -18.57 13.32 25.90
C THR A 432 -17.83 13.61 27.21
N ILE A 433 -17.56 14.89 27.51
CA ILE A 433 -16.91 15.29 28.78
C ILE A 433 -17.82 14.94 29.96
N GLN A 434 -19.11 15.29 29.91
CA GLN A 434 -20.05 15.00 30.98
C GLN A 434 -20.14 13.50 31.31
N THR A 435 -19.97 12.64 30.30
CA THR A 435 -20.01 11.19 30.48
C THR A 435 -18.68 10.61 31.00
N MET A 436 -17.55 11.25 30.71
CA MET A 436 -16.21 10.67 30.91
C MET A 436 -15.30 11.45 31.88
N GLU A 437 -15.71 12.60 32.39
CA GLU A 437 -14.89 13.52 33.19
C GLU A 437 -14.27 12.84 34.42
N ASP A 438 -15.04 12.06 35.16
CA ASP A 438 -14.58 11.33 36.35
C ASP A 438 -13.52 10.26 36.03
N TYR A 439 -13.61 9.64 34.86
CA TYR A 439 -12.67 8.61 34.41
C TYR A 439 -11.40 9.24 33.83
N TRP A 440 -11.54 10.26 32.98
CA TRP A 440 -10.41 10.92 32.34
C TRP A 440 -9.61 11.77 33.31
N SER A 441 -10.23 12.45 34.27
CA SER A 441 -9.50 13.19 35.31
C SER A 441 -8.55 12.32 36.14
N ARG A 442 -8.88 11.03 36.31
CA ARG A 442 -8.08 10.07 37.11
C ARG A 442 -7.10 9.26 36.29
N HIS A 443 -7.45 8.87 35.07
CA HIS A 443 -6.70 7.89 34.30
C HIS A 443 -6.13 8.41 32.98
N MET A 444 -6.72 9.45 32.37
CA MET A 444 -6.31 10.01 31.08
C MET A 444 -6.54 11.52 30.99
N PRO A 445 -5.84 12.34 31.81
CA PRO A 445 -6.07 13.78 31.87
C PRO A 445 -5.79 14.50 30.54
N GLN A 446 -4.96 13.92 29.68
CA GLN A 446 -4.69 14.43 28.34
C GLN A 446 -5.91 14.40 27.40
N GLU A 447 -6.81 13.40 27.53
CA GLU A 447 -8.02 13.34 26.71
C GLU A 447 -9.07 14.34 27.19
N LEU A 448 -9.21 14.51 28.51
CA LEU A 448 -10.05 15.55 29.08
C LEU A 448 -9.59 16.94 28.62
N TRP A 449 -8.29 17.22 28.67
CA TRP A 449 -7.73 18.50 28.22
C TRP A 449 -7.96 18.75 26.73
N LYS A 450 -7.82 17.71 25.89
CA LYS A 450 -8.06 17.79 24.45
C LYS A 450 -9.52 18.15 24.14
N HIS A 451 -10.49 17.50 24.77
CA HIS A 451 -11.91 17.79 24.58
C HIS A 451 -12.29 19.19 25.13
N GLN A 452 -11.73 19.60 26.27
CA GLN A 452 -11.91 20.96 26.80
C GLN A 452 -11.32 22.03 25.86
N LEU A 453 -10.17 21.77 25.24
CA LEU A 453 -9.56 22.68 24.29
C LEU A 453 -10.37 22.80 22.99
N MET A 454 -10.96 21.69 22.52
CA MET A 454 -11.85 21.70 21.35
C MET A 454 -13.14 22.48 21.63
N LEU A 455 -13.70 22.39 22.84
CA LEU A 455 -14.81 23.23 23.26
C LEU A 455 -14.44 24.72 23.26
N GLN A 456 -13.33 25.08 23.91
CA GLN A 456 -12.89 26.48 23.97
C GLN A 456 -12.61 27.06 22.58
N ALA A 457 -12.03 26.27 21.67
CA ALA A 457 -11.77 26.69 20.31
C ALA A 457 -13.06 26.87 19.51
N ALA A 458 -14.00 25.93 19.61
CA ALA A 458 -15.29 26.00 18.91
C ALA A 458 -16.17 27.15 19.42
N GLU A 459 -16.22 27.38 20.74
CA GLU A 459 -16.95 28.50 21.35
C GLU A 459 -16.33 29.85 20.94
N LYS A 460 -15.01 29.95 20.88
CA LYS A 460 -14.33 31.17 20.42
C LYS A 460 -14.65 31.48 18.96
N LEU A 461 -14.59 30.48 18.08
CA LEU A 461 -14.93 30.64 16.66
C LEU A 461 -16.41 30.99 16.47
N LEU A 462 -17.30 30.40 17.27
CA LEU A 462 -18.72 30.71 17.25
C LEU A 462 -18.98 32.17 17.67
N ASN A 463 -18.30 32.64 18.72
CA ASN A 463 -18.39 34.03 19.18
C ASN A 463 -17.81 35.01 18.14
N GLU A 464 -16.72 34.67 17.46
CA GLU A 464 -16.14 35.47 16.37
C GLU A 464 -17.17 35.61 15.22
N LEU A 465 -17.81 34.52 14.81
CA LEU A 465 -18.84 34.53 13.76
C LEU A 465 -20.10 35.30 14.17
N GLN A 466 -20.48 35.28 15.45
CA GLN A 466 -21.63 36.05 15.97
C GLN A 466 -21.30 37.54 16.19
N SER A 467 -20.05 37.87 16.52
CA SER A 467 -19.61 39.26 16.77
C SER A 467 -19.59 40.13 15.51
N ASP A 468 -19.40 39.52 14.33
CA ASP A 468 -19.51 40.17 13.01
C ASP A 468 -20.95 40.65 12.69
N GLU A 469 -21.96 40.29 13.49
CA GLU A 469 -23.34 40.79 13.30
C GLU A 469 -23.61 42.13 14.03
N CYS A 470 -22.76 42.54 14.98
CA CYS A 470 -22.98 43.77 15.78
C CYS A 470 -22.24 45.02 15.27
N SER A 471 -21.47 44.94 14.18
CA SER A 471 -20.76 46.10 13.59
C SER A 471 -21.42 46.64 12.32
N GLY A 472 -22.69 46.30 12.09
CA GLY A 472 -23.43 46.60 10.85
C GLY A 472 -24.76 47.33 11.04
N GLU A 473 -24.94 48.06 12.14
CA GLU A 473 -26.01 49.04 12.30
C GLU A 473 -25.40 50.39 12.73
N ASP A 474 -25.04 51.21 11.75
CA ASP A 474 -24.91 52.68 11.85
C ASP A 474 -25.56 53.31 10.60
#